data_AF-A0A8J7J4R7-F1
#
_entry.id   AF-A0A8J7J4R7-F1
#
_cell.length_a   1.000
_cell.length_b   1.000
_cell.length_c   1.000
_cell.angle_alpha   90.00
_cell.angle_beta   90.00
_cell.angle_gamma   90.00
#
_symmetry.space_group_name_H-M   'P 1'
#
loop_
_entity.id
_entity.type
_entity.pdbx_description
1 polymer ?
#
loop_
_entity_poly.entity_id
_entity_poly.type
_entity_poly.pdbx_seq_one_letter_code
_entity_poly.pdbx_strand_id
1 'polypeptide(L)' 'MLYQEALFNQDYYRRYKVYTIETSLYHLEKEGGSNLVWTGFYDLVDPIDVKETIDLYVKAVVRTLEKEHIIFKNESL' A
#
# COMPACT_ATOMS: atom_id res chain seq x y z
N MET A 1 -31.55 -21.35 25.24
CA MET A 1 -31.41 -19.90 24.99
C MET A 1 -29.98 -19.37 25.09
N LEU A 2 -28.99 -20.13 25.63
CA LEU A 2 -27.58 -19.70 25.76
C LEU A 2 -26.72 -19.78 24.47
N TYR A 3 -27.22 -20.36 23.38
CA TYR A 3 -26.39 -20.61 22.19
C TYR A 3 -26.32 -19.41 21.23
N GLN A 4 -27.32 -18.52 21.26
CA GLN A 4 -27.40 -17.39 20.32
C GLN A 4 -26.59 -16.17 20.76
N GLU A 5 -26.37 -15.95 22.06
CA GLU A 5 -25.55 -14.84 22.56
C GLU A 5 -24.06 -15.02 22.22
N ALA A 6 -23.56 -16.25 22.17
CA ALA A 6 -22.17 -16.54 21.82
C ALA A 6 -21.85 -16.28 20.33
N LEU A 7 -22.82 -16.47 19.43
CA LEU A 7 -22.67 -16.18 18.00
C LEU A 7 -22.74 -14.67 17.70
N PHE A 8 -23.34 -13.88 18.60
CA PHE A 8 -23.48 -12.42 18.50
C PHE A 8 -22.54 -11.66 19.45
N ASN A 9 -21.53 -12.32 20.01
CA ASN A 9 -20.52 -11.65 20.80
C ASN A 9 -19.57 -10.86 19.88
N GLN A 10 -19.93 -9.60 19.60
CA GLN A 10 -19.14 -8.69 18.77
C GLN A 10 -17.75 -8.39 19.35
N ASP A 11 -17.52 -8.70 20.63
CA ASP A 11 -16.20 -8.56 21.27
C ASP A 11 -15.18 -9.62 20.80
N TYR A 12 -15.62 -10.66 20.07
CA TYR A 12 -14.72 -11.63 19.45
C TYR A 12 -14.04 -11.11 18.17
N TYR A 13 -14.66 -10.12 17.51
CA TYR A 13 -14.04 -9.44 16.38
C TYR A 13 -13.11 -8.36 16.91
N ARG A 14 -11.81 -8.68 17.01
CA ARG A 14 -10.78 -7.66 17.22
C ARG A 14 -10.93 -6.61 16.14
N ARG A 15 -11.30 -5.38 16.55
CA ARG A 15 -11.27 -4.23 15.65
C ARG A 15 -9.83 -3.92 15.32
N TYR A 16 -9.51 -3.88 14.04
CA TYR A 16 -8.19 -3.47 13.54
C TYR A 16 -8.36 -2.30 12.59
N LYS A 17 -7.36 -1.44 12.51
CA LYS A 17 -7.37 -0.32 11.58
C LYS A 17 -6.82 -0.78 10.23
N VAL A 18 -7.46 -0.36 9.15
CA VAL A 18 -6.95 -0.54 7.80
C VAL A 18 -6.67 0.83 7.22
N TYR A 19 -5.49 1.01 6.65
CA TYR A 19 -5.09 2.22 5.95
C TYR A 19 -4.79 1.87 4.50
N THR A 20 -5.57 2.40 3.57
CA THR A 20 -5.31 2.23 2.14
C THR A 20 -4.37 3.33 1.68
N ILE A 21 -3.28 2.92 1.04
CA ILE A 21 -2.33 3.80 0.38
C ILE A 21 -2.57 3.70 -1.13
N GLU A 22 -2.80 4.83 -1.76
CA GLU A 22 -2.83 4.98 -3.21
C GLU A 22 -1.54 5.67 -3.65
N THR A 23 -0.92 5.18 -4.73
CA THR A 23 0.27 5.79 -5.31
C THR A 23 0.12 5.88 -6.81
N SER A 24 0.48 7.04 -7.34
CA SER A 24 0.36 7.36 -8.76
C SER A 24 1.70 7.91 -9.26
N LEU A 25 2.21 7.33 -10.33
CA LEU A 25 3.44 7.75 -11.00
C LEU A 25 3.10 8.47 -12.29
N TYR A 26 3.69 9.64 -12.49
CA TYR A 26 3.47 10.47 -13.67
C TYR A 26 4.76 10.64 -14.47
N HIS A 27 4.64 10.59 -15.79
CA HIS A 27 5.66 11.11 -16.70
C HIS A 27 5.38 12.60 -16.94
N LEU A 28 6.39 13.44 -16.72
CA LEU A 28 6.29 14.89 -16.91
C LEU A 28 6.79 15.25 -18.31
N GLU A 29 5.94 15.92 -19.08
CA GLU A 29 6.25 16.38 -20.43
C GLU A 29 6.96 17.73 -20.39
N LYS A 30 7.86 17.96 -21.35
CA LYS A 30 8.63 19.22 -21.45
C LYS A 30 7.74 20.46 -21.64
N GLU A 31 6.57 20.30 -22.24
CA GLU A 31 5.64 21.38 -22.56
C GLU A 31 4.59 21.64 -21.45
N GLY A 32 4.80 21.08 -20.26
CA GLY A 32 3.97 21.36 -19.08
C GLY A 32 2.77 20.42 -18.89
N GLY A 33 2.71 19.33 -19.66
CA GLY A 33 1.76 18.24 -19.47
C GLY A 33 2.28 17.16 -18.52
N SER A 34 1.39 16.29 -18.05
CA SER A 34 1.77 15.09 -17.30
C SER A 34 0.85 13.93 -17.67
N ASN A 35 1.43 12.75 -17.82
CA ASN A 35 0.73 11.53 -18.17
C ASN A 35 0.84 10.53 -17.02
N LEU A 36 -0.30 10.03 -16.51
CA LEU A 36 -0.29 8.94 -15.53
C LEU A 36 0.26 7.69 -16.21
N VAL A 37 1.35 7.13 -15.68
CA VAL A 37 1.99 5.93 -16.24
C VAL A 37 1.77 4.69 -15.39
N TRP A 38 1.50 4.86 -14.09
CA TRP A 38 1.26 3.74 -13.18
C TRP A 38 0.45 4.16 -11.97
N THR A 39 -0.38 3.24 -11.46
CA THR A 39 -1.07 3.40 -10.18
C THR A 39 -1.00 2.10 -9.38
N GLY A 40 -0.93 2.22 -8.06
CA GLY A 40 -0.88 1.10 -7.15
C GLY A 40 -1.67 1.38 -5.88
N PHE A 41 -2.28 0.33 -5.35
CA PHE A 41 -3.05 0.35 -4.12
C PHE A 41 -2.46 -0.66 -3.15
N TYR A 42 -2.34 -0.29 -1.88
CA TYR A 42 -1.81 -1.16 -0.84
C TYR A 42 -2.51 -0.91 0.49
N ASP A 43 -2.98 -1.97 1.13
CA ASP A 43 -3.64 -1.89 2.43
C ASP A 43 -2.68 -2.23 3.57
N LEU A 44 -2.54 -1.32 4.54
CA LEU A 44 -1.84 -1.55 5.79
C LEU A 44 -2.84 -1.99 6.86
N VAL A 45 -2.71 -3.24 7.31
CA VAL A 45 -3.55 -3.82 8.34
C VAL A 45 -2.85 -3.71 9.69
N ASP A 46 -3.41 -2.88 10.58
CA ASP A 46 -2.99 -2.68 11.97
C ASP A 46 -1.47 -2.51 12.17
N PRO A 47 -0.82 -1.53 11.50
CA PRO A 47 0.62 -1.37 11.58
C PRO A 47 1.07 -1.00 13.00
N ILE A 48 2.02 -1.78 13.54
CA ILE A 48 2.62 -1.56 14.87
C ILE A 48 3.58 -0.37 14.83
N ASP A 49 4.45 -0.31 13.81
CA ASP A 49 5.32 0.82 13.51
C ASP A 49 4.99 1.36 12.12
N VAL A 50 4.36 2.53 12.08
CA VAL A 50 3.94 3.19 10.84
C VAL A 50 5.13 3.52 9.94
N LYS A 51 6.27 3.92 10.52
CA LYS A 51 7.44 4.34 9.75
C LYS A 51 8.07 3.14 9.05
N GLU A 52 8.31 2.05 9.78
CA GLU A 52 8.85 0.82 9.21
C GLU A 52 7.93 0.26 8.12
N THR A 53 6.62 0.30 8.38
CA THR A 53 5.61 -0.16 7.43
C THR A 53 5.63 0.66 6.13
N ILE A 54 5.77 1.99 6.22
CA ILE A 54 5.92 2.87 5.06
C ILE A 54 7.21 2.56 4.30
N ASP A 55 8.34 2.35 5.01
CA ASP A 55 9.62 2.04 4.37
C ASP A 55 9.57 0.71 3.59
N LEU A 56 8.91 -0.31 4.16
CA LEU A 56 8.68 -1.59 3.49
C LEU A 56 7.77 -1.44 2.27
N TYR A 57 6.71 -0.62 2.39
CA TYR A 57 5.82 -0.30 1.28
C TYR A 57 6.56 0.39 0.13
N VAL A 58 7.34 1.44 0.40
CA VAL A 58 8.12 2.15 -0.62
C VAL A 58 9.07 1.19 -1.35
N LYS A 59 9.75 0.30 -0.61
CA LYS A 59 10.59 -0.75 -1.21
C LYS A 59 9.80 -1.69 -2.12
N ALA A 60 8.58 -2.06 -1.74
CA ALA A 60 7.71 -2.91 -2.56
C ALA A 60 7.30 -2.20 -3.86
N VAL A 61 6.91 -0.92 -3.79
CA VAL A 61 6.58 -0.11 -4.97
C VAL A 61 7.77 -0.02 -5.92
N VAL A 62 8.96 0.35 -5.43
CA VAL A 62 10.18 0.45 -6.25
C VAL A 62 10.48 -0.88 -6.95
N ARG A 63 10.46 -2.00 -6.21
CA ARG A 63 10.71 -3.32 -6.79
C ARG A 63 9.69 -3.71 -7.86
N THR A 64 8.42 -3.36 -7.67
CA THR A 64 7.38 -3.60 -8.67
C THR A 64 7.65 -2.78 -9.93
N LEU A 65 7.93 -1.49 -9.78
CA LEU A 65 8.25 -0.62 -10.93
C LEU A 65 9.52 -1.08 -11.68
N GLU A 66 10.53 -1.60 -10.97
CA GLU A 66 11.72 -2.20 -11.58
C GLU A 66 11.38 -3.49 -12.35
N LYS A 67 10.57 -4.38 -11.74
CA LYS A 67 10.15 -5.65 -12.35
C LYS A 67 9.29 -5.43 -13.60
N GLU A 68 8.47 -4.38 -13.60
CA GLU A 68 7.62 -3.98 -14.72
C GLU A 68 8.38 -3.15 -15.77
N HIS A 69 9.68 -2.91 -15.55
CA HIS A 69 10.54 -2.11 -16.43
C HIS A 69 10.05 -0.66 -16.64
N ILE A 70 9.30 -0.12 -15.67
CA ILE A 70 8.84 1.27 -15.66
C ILE A 70 9.96 2.20 -15.19
N ILE A 71 10.75 1.72 -14.21
CA ILE A 71 11.99 2.36 -13.78
C ILE A 71 13.14 1.37 -13.93
N PHE A 72 14.35 1.89 -14.07
CA PHE A 72 15.56 1.07 -14.10
C PHE A 72 16.20 1.01 -12.72
N LYS A 73 16.70 -0.17 -12.36
CA LYS A 73 17.49 -0.33 -11.14
C LYS A 73 18.72 0.56 -11.25
N ASN A 74 18.90 1.43 -10.27
CA ASN A 74 20.12 2.23 -10.19
C ASN A 74 21.24 1.33 -9.64
N GLU A 75 22.28 1.04 -10.42
CA GLU A 75 23.42 0.19 -10.02
C GLU A 75 24.30 0.82 -8.92
N SER A 76 23.92 2.00 -8.42
CA SER A 76 24.70 2.83 -7.49
C SER A 76 24.30 2.71 -6.01
N LEU A 77 23.40 1.78 -5.64
CA LEU A 77 22.94 1.54 -4.26
C LEU A 77 23.42 0.19 -3.72
#